data_AF-A0A1F8U769-F1
#
_entry.id   AF-A0A1F8U769-F1
#
_cell.length_a   1.000
_cell.length_b   1.000
_cell.length_c   1.000
_cell.angle_alpha   90.00
_cell.angle_beta   90.00
_cell.angle_gamma   90.00
#
_symmetry.space_group_name_H-M   'P 1'
#
loop_
_entity.id
_entity.type
_entity.pdbx_description
1 polymer ?
#
loop_
_entity_poly.entity_id
_entity_poly.type
_entity_poly.pdbx_seq_one_letter_code
_entity_poly.pdbx_strand_id
1 'polypeptide(L)'
;MVNYLAGIVLHYQLRLDLFQRQQQQQLWKPKSSRSIQQICVLGLGELGQAAAQYFQQQAYQVHGWSRSLKQLDGIQCYSGEAGFKEAVTLADLVICLLPLTPDTINFLNAERFSAFKRGAILVNVARGAIVDDAALLAALDSGQLQAACLDVFREEPLPATDPYWQHPAVLVTPHCSAVTNVDTAIHQIVENYQRTLNGLPLKHLVNRERGY
;
A
#
# COMPACT_ATOMS: atom_id res chain seq x y z
N MET A 1 -9.83 5.16 2.63
CA MET A 1 -8.45 4.92 2.13
C MET A 1 -7.46 5.98 2.59
N VAL A 2 -7.50 7.23 2.10
CA VAL A 2 -6.46 8.24 2.43
C VAL A 2 -6.27 8.43 3.93
N ASN A 3 -7.35 8.61 4.70
CA ASN A 3 -7.27 8.77 6.16
C ASN A 3 -6.65 7.55 6.87
N TYR A 4 -6.95 6.34 6.37
CA TYR A 4 -6.34 5.12 6.89
C TYR A 4 -4.82 5.16 6.64
N LEU A 5 -4.38 5.44 5.41
CA LEU A 5 -2.96 5.54 5.07
C LEU A 5 -2.26 6.63 5.90
N ALA A 6 -2.88 7.79 6.07
CA ALA A 6 -2.36 8.88 6.90
C ALA A 6 -2.13 8.41 8.36
N GLY A 7 -3.11 7.69 8.93
CA GLY A 7 -2.99 7.07 10.24
C GLY A 7 -1.82 6.09 10.33
N ILE A 8 -1.65 5.23 9.32
CA ILE A 8 -0.53 4.27 9.26
C ILE A 8 0.83 4.97 9.12
N VAL A 9 0.95 5.98 8.26
CA VAL A 9 2.19 6.76 8.11
C VAL A 9 2.55 7.42 9.45
N LEU A 10 1.60 8.05 10.12
CA LEU A 10 1.82 8.66 11.43
C LEU A 10 2.16 7.63 12.52
N HIS A 11 1.49 6.47 12.52
CA HIS A 11 1.77 5.38 13.44
C HIS A 11 3.27 5.00 13.40
N TYR A 12 3.83 4.84 12.20
CA TYR A 12 5.24 4.52 12.06
C TYR A 12 6.16 5.73 12.25
N GLN A 13 5.80 6.92 11.75
CA GLN A 13 6.61 8.13 11.90
C GLN A 13 6.81 8.47 13.38
N LEU A 14 5.76 8.34 14.19
CA LEU A 14 5.78 8.59 15.63
C LEU A 14 6.25 7.39 16.46
N ARG A 15 6.64 6.28 15.82
CA ARG A 15 7.11 5.04 16.47
C ARG A 15 6.09 4.41 17.42
N LEU A 16 4.80 4.54 17.14
CA LEU A 16 3.75 3.95 17.98
C LEU A 16 3.85 2.42 18.00
N ASP A 17 4.32 1.80 16.92
CA ASP A 17 4.69 0.37 16.86
C ASP A 17 5.75 -0.02 17.90
N LEU A 18 6.77 0.82 18.09
CA LEU A 18 7.81 0.60 19.09
C LEU A 18 7.28 0.84 20.50
N PHE A 19 6.58 1.96 20.70
CA PHE A 19 6.12 2.34 22.04
C PHE A 19 5.03 1.41 22.56
N GLN A 20 4.20 0.83 21.69
CA GLN A 20 3.26 -0.23 22.08
C GLN A 20 4.00 -1.45 22.64
N ARG A 21 5.09 -1.90 22.00
CA ARG A 21 5.91 -3.01 22.53
C ARG A 21 6.63 -2.64 23.82
N GLN A 22 7.17 -1.42 23.92
CA GLN A 22 7.80 -0.93 25.15
C GLN A 22 6.82 -0.90 26.32
N GLN A 23 5.56 -0.50 26.08
CA GLN A 23 4.51 -0.52 27.09
C GLN A 23 4.25 -1.94 27.61
N GLN A 24 4.14 -2.93 26.72
CA GLN A 24 3.99 -4.35 27.13
C GLN A 24 5.17 -4.86 27.97
N GLN A 25 6.35 -4.28 27.77
CA GLN A 25 7.58 -4.60 28.51
C GLN A 25 7.78 -3.73 29.77
N GLN A 26 6.86 -2.81 30.07
CA GLN A 26 7.00 -1.80 31.13
C GLN A 26 8.30 -0.97 31.00
N LEU A 27 8.76 -0.77 29.76
CA LEU A 27 10.02 -0.10 29.45
C LEU A 27 9.80 1.38 29.13
N TRP A 28 10.29 2.27 29.99
CA TRP A 28 10.32 3.71 29.71
C TRP A 28 11.59 4.10 28.95
N LYS A 29 11.54 4.11 27.61
CA LYS A 29 12.72 4.45 26.78
C LYS A 29 12.37 5.38 25.60
N PRO A 30 12.45 6.70 25.78
CA PRO A 30 12.16 7.68 24.74
C PRO A 30 13.01 7.50 23.47
N LYS A 31 12.40 7.79 22.32
CA LYS A 31 13.07 7.86 21.01
C LYS A 31 12.47 9.00 20.19
N SER A 32 13.30 9.66 19.39
CA SER A 32 12.84 10.63 18.38
C SER A 32 12.01 9.94 17.30
N SER A 33 11.17 10.69 16.60
CA SER A 33 10.40 10.18 15.45
C SER A 33 11.31 9.55 14.37
N ARG A 34 10.74 8.66 13.55
CA ARG A 34 11.39 8.22 12.31
C ARG A 34 11.40 9.38 11.32
N SER A 35 12.47 9.50 10.54
CA SER A 35 12.48 10.38 9.37
C SER A 35 11.81 9.64 8.21
N ILE A 36 10.51 9.84 8.04
CA ILE A 36 9.76 9.40 6.87
C ILE A 36 9.53 10.64 6.02
N GLN A 37 10.25 10.74 4.90
CA GLN A 37 10.17 11.87 3.98
C GLN A 37 9.80 11.41 2.57
N GLN A 38 10.24 10.21 2.19
CA GLN A 38 10.07 9.64 0.86
C GLN A 38 8.97 8.57 0.88
N ILE A 39 7.89 8.78 0.14
CA ILE A 39 6.80 7.81 -0.01
C ILE A 39 6.69 7.35 -1.46
N CYS A 40 6.79 6.04 -1.67
CA CYS A 40 6.50 5.39 -2.94
C CYS A 40 5.06 4.89 -2.97
N VAL A 41 4.32 5.18 -4.04
CA VAL A 41 3.01 4.57 -4.30
C VAL A 41 3.11 3.61 -5.49
N LEU A 42 2.94 2.32 -5.23
CA LEU A 42 2.86 1.28 -6.26
C LEU A 42 1.41 1.15 -6.74
N GLY A 43 1.16 1.48 -8.00
CA GLY A 43 -0.15 1.54 -8.60
C GLY A 43 -0.69 2.97 -8.60
N LEU A 44 -0.73 3.59 -9.78
CA LEU A 44 -1.22 4.96 -10.00
C LEU A 44 -2.58 4.98 -10.73
N GLY A 45 -3.50 4.13 -10.27
CA GLY A 45 -4.93 4.22 -10.61
C GLY A 45 -5.64 5.29 -9.77
N GLU A 46 -6.97 5.25 -9.72
CA GLU A 46 -7.80 6.22 -8.96
C GLU A 46 -7.33 6.37 -7.50
N LEU A 47 -7.22 5.25 -6.77
CA LEU A 47 -6.81 5.25 -5.37
C LEU A 47 -5.35 5.68 -5.18
N GLY A 48 -4.47 5.22 -6.07
CA GLY A 48 -3.04 5.53 -6.03
C GLY A 48 -2.75 7.01 -6.23
N GLN A 49 -3.41 7.63 -7.22
CA GLN A 49 -3.29 9.06 -7.48
C GLN A 49 -3.80 9.89 -6.30
N ALA A 50 -4.95 9.52 -5.73
CA ALA A 50 -5.49 10.18 -4.55
C ALA A 50 -4.54 10.08 -3.34
N ALA A 51 -3.94 8.91 -3.09
CA ALA A 51 -2.92 8.75 -2.04
C ALA A 51 -1.69 9.62 -2.31
N ALA A 52 -1.17 9.59 -3.54
CA ALA A 52 0.05 10.28 -3.89
C ALA A 52 -0.10 11.81 -3.77
N GLN A 53 -1.22 12.36 -4.27
CA GLN A 53 -1.56 13.78 -4.16
C GLN A 53 -1.74 14.20 -2.69
N TYR A 54 -2.43 13.39 -1.88
CA TYR A 54 -2.62 13.69 -0.47
C TYR A 54 -1.27 13.83 0.25
N PHE A 55 -0.37 12.85 0.12
CA PHE A 55 0.91 12.91 0.81
C PHE A 55 1.84 14.01 0.27
N GLN A 56 1.76 14.32 -1.02
CA GLN A 56 2.46 15.47 -1.60
C GLN A 56 1.99 16.79 -0.95
N GLN A 57 0.67 16.97 -0.76
CA GLN A 57 0.10 18.14 -0.08
C GLN A 57 0.51 18.24 1.40
N GLN A 58 0.85 17.11 2.03
CA GLN A 58 1.42 17.06 3.38
C GLN A 58 2.95 17.24 3.40
N ALA A 59 3.55 17.70 2.29
CA ALA A 59 4.98 17.97 2.11
C ALA A 59 5.90 16.74 2.18
N TYR A 60 5.36 15.52 1.98
CA TYR A 60 6.21 14.37 1.69
C TYR A 60 6.73 14.45 0.25
N GLN A 61 7.93 13.92 0.02
CA GLN A 61 8.43 13.68 -1.32
C GLN A 61 7.80 12.38 -1.83
N VAL A 62 6.89 12.51 -2.78
CA VAL A 62 6.11 11.39 -3.30
C VAL A 62 6.58 11.04 -4.70
N HIS A 63 6.81 9.75 -4.92
CA HIS A 63 6.98 9.18 -6.23
C HIS A 63 6.05 7.98 -6.41
N GLY A 64 5.74 7.67 -7.65
CA GLY A 64 4.78 6.65 -7.99
C GLY A 64 5.30 5.71 -9.05
N TRP A 65 4.89 4.45 -8.98
CA TRP A 65 5.16 3.48 -10.03
C TRP A 65 3.85 2.90 -10.57
N SER A 66 3.76 2.71 -11.87
CA SER A 66 2.70 1.89 -12.44
C SER A 66 3.14 1.22 -13.74
N ARG A 67 2.34 0.29 -14.25
CA ARG A 67 2.68 -0.48 -15.46
C ARG A 67 2.99 0.40 -16.68
N SER A 68 2.25 1.48 -16.86
CA SER A 68 2.44 2.47 -17.92
C SER A 68 2.85 3.80 -17.31
N LEU A 69 3.77 4.54 -17.92
CA LEU A 69 4.17 5.85 -17.41
C LEU A 69 2.95 6.78 -17.26
N LYS A 70 2.89 7.47 -16.12
CA LYS A 70 1.88 8.49 -15.81
C LYS A 70 2.54 9.86 -15.76
N GLN A 71 1.73 10.90 -15.87
CA GLN A 71 2.13 12.28 -15.63
C GLN A 71 1.19 12.83 -14.56
N LEU A 72 1.77 13.20 -13.42
CA LEU A 72 1.06 13.76 -12.28
C LEU A 72 1.84 14.99 -11.81
N ASP A 73 1.15 16.09 -11.60
CA ASP A 73 1.79 17.36 -11.27
C ASP A 73 2.56 17.26 -9.95
N GLY A 74 3.87 17.55 -10.02
CA GLY A 74 4.79 17.51 -8.89
C GLY A 74 5.04 16.13 -8.27
N ILE A 75 4.66 15.05 -8.95
CA ILE A 75 4.89 13.67 -8.48
C ILE A 75 5.72 12.95 -9.55
N GLN A 76 6.92 12.50 -9.16
CA GLN A 76 7.78 11.75 -10.07
C GLN A 76 7.17 10.37 -10.32
N CYS A 77 6.87 10.09 -11.58
CA CYS A 77 6.22 8.84 -12.00
C CYS A 77 7.21 7.94 -12.74
N TYR A 78 7.19 6.67 -12.40
CA TYR A 78 8.03 5.62 -12.96
C TYR A 78 7.17 4.51 -13.58
N SER A 79 7.79 3.73 -14.46
CA SER A 79 7.17 2.54 -15.05
C SER A 79 8.20 1.50 -15.46
N GLY A 80 7.74 0.26 -15.68
CA GLY A 80 8.61 -0.86 -16.03
C GLY A 80 9.56 -1.28 -14.91
N GLU A 81 10.42 -2.27 -15.19
CA GLU A 81 11.27 -2.88 -14.17
C GLU A 81 12.36 -1.93 -13.64
N ALA A 82 13.04 -1.20 -14.53
CA ALA A 82 14.04 -0.21 -14.13
C ALA A 82 13.41 0.90 -13.27
N GLY A 83 12.25 1.42 -13.71
CA GLY A 83 11.51 2.42 -12.96
C GLY A 83 10.99 1.92 -11.62
N PHE A 84 10.69 0.62 -11.48
CA PHE A 84 10.33 0.05 -10.18
C PHE A 84 11.49 0.20 -9.19
N LYS A 85 12.70 -0.21 -9.60
CA LYS A 85 13.90 -0.13 -8.77
C LYS A 85 14.19 1.31 -8.35
N GLU A 86 14.13 2.25 -9.30
CA GLU A 86 14.30 3.68 -9.00
C GLU A 86 13.26 4.20 -7.99
N ALA A 87 11.99 3.82 -8.16
CA ALA A 87 10.92 4.24 -7.27
C ALA A 87 11.08 3.72 -5.83
N VAL A 88 11.55 2.49 -5.61
CA VAL A 88 11.60 1.93 -4.24
C VAL A 88 12.92 2.16 -3.50
N THR A 89 14.00 2.47 -4.22
CA THR A 89 15.36 2.58 -3.64
C THR A 89 15.48 3.73 -2.63
N LEU A 90 14.73 4.82 -2.82
CA LEU A 90 14.79 5.99 -1.94
C LEU A 90 13.64 6.05 -0.92
N ALA A 91 12.63 5.21 -1.07
CA ALA A 91 11.41 5.25 -0.29
C ALA A 91 11.63 4.82 1.16
N ASP A 92 11.25 5.67 2.12
CA ASP A 92 11.17 5.29 3.54
C ASP A 92 9.96 4.40 3.80
N LEU A 93 8.90 4.61 3.01
CA LEU A 93 7.63 3.89 3.09
C LEU A 93 7.07 3.65 1.69
N VAL A 94 6.63 2.42 1.43
CA VAL A 94 6.07 1.98 0.15
C VAL A 94 4.62 1.56 0.37
N ILE A 95 3.69 2.20 -0.34
CA ILE A 95 2.26 1.91 -0.31
C ILE A 95 1.89 1.09 -1.55
N CYS A 96 1.35 -0.10 -1.36
CA CYS A 96 0.86 -0.95 -2.43
C CYS A 96 -0.64 -0.76 -2.66
N LEU A 97 -0.98 -0.28 -3.86
CA LEU A 97 -2.32 -0.04 -4.40
C LEU A 97 -2.46 -0.65 -5.81
N LEU A 98 -1.66 -1.68 -6.12
CA LEU A 98 -1.75 -2.42 -7.38
C LEU A 98 -3.02 -3.26 -7.44
N PRO A 99 -3.66 -3.43 -8.61
CA PRO A 99 -4.69 -4.45 -8.76
C PRO A 99 -4.06 -5.84 -8.71
N LEU A 100 -4.83 -6.84 -8.25
CA LEU A 100 -4.44 -8.25 -8.39
C LEU A 100 -4.81 -8.74 -9.80
N THR A 101 -3.79 -9.11 -10.56
CA THR A 101 -3.88 -9.72 -11.89
C THR A 101 -2.88 -10.88 -11.94
N PRO A 102 -2.91 -11.75 -12.96
CA PRO A 102 -1.88 -12.78 -13.14
C PRO A 102 -0.45 -12.22 -13.09
N ASP A 103 -0.24 -11.01 -13.64
CA ASP A 103 1.06 -10.34 -13.67
C ASP A 103 1.51 -9.78 -12.30
N THR A 104 0.59 -9.59 -11.35
CA THR A 104 0.90 -8.99 -10.04
C THR A 104 0.88 -9.99 -8.89
N ILE A 105 0.56 -11.26 -9.13
CA ILE A 105 0.74 -12.32 -8.14
C ILE A 105 2.23 -12.43 -7.78
N ASN A 106 2.55 -12.39 -6.49
CA ASN A 106 3.92 -12.39 -5.98
C ASN A 106 4.79 -11.29 -6.58
N PHE A 107 4.18 -10.18 -7.02
CA PHE A 107 4.93 -9.05 -7.56
C PHE A 107 5.97 -8.58 -6.54
N LEU A 108 5.55 -8.41 -5.29
CA LEU A 108 6.44 -8.11 -4.17
C LEU A 108 7.04 -9.41 -3.61
N ASN A 109 8.15 -9.85 -4.22
CA ASN A 109 8.93 -11.03 -3.86
C ASN A 109 10.31 -10.65 -3.30
N ALA A 110 11.14 -11.66 -3.03
CA ALA A 110 12.48 -11.47 -2.46
C ALA A 110 13.37 -10.54 -3.30
N GLU A 111 13.35 -10.66 -4.63
CA GLU A 111 14.11 -9.78 -5.52
C GLU A 111 13.65 -8.33 -5.36
N ARG A 112 12.33 -8.09 -5.45
CA ARG A 112 11.80 -6.72 -5.33
C ARG A 112 12.04 -6.13 -3.95
N PHE A 113 11.89 -6.90 -2.88
CA PHE A 113 12.19 -6.42 -1.52
C PHE A 113 13.67 -6.06 -1.34
N SER A 114 14.58 -6.75 -2.02
CA SER A 114 16.01 -6.40 -1.98
C SER A 114 16.32 -5.04 -2.61
N ALA A 115 15.47 -4.55 -3.53
CA ALA A 115 15.61 -3.22 -4.13
C ALA A 115 15.10 -2.09 -3.23
N PHE A 116 14.33 -2.39 -2.18
CA PHE A 116 13.83 -1.36 -1.28
C PHE A 116 15.00 -0.73 -0.52
N LYS A 117 14.82 0.53 -0.12
CA LYS A 117 15.69 1.13 0.89
C LYS A 117 15.75 0.22 2.12
N ARG A 118 16.96 -0.11 2.60
CA ARG A 118 17.10 -0.92 3.82
C ARG A 118 16.41 -0.22 5.01
N GLY A 119 15.54 -0.95 5.68
CA GLY A 119 14.70 -0.41 6.75
C GLY A 119 13.46 0.33 6.26
N ALA A 120 13.07 0.18 4.99
CA ALA A 120 11.79 0.69 4.50
C ALA A 120 10.60 0.02 5.21
N ILE A 121 9.44 0.66 5.13
CA ILE A 121 8.17 0.15 5.63
C ILE A 121 7.27 -0.19 4.45
N LEU A 122 6.66 -1.37 4.47
CA LEU A 122 5.62 -1.74 3.51
C LEU A 122 4.23 -1.45 4.08
N VAL A 123 3.34 -0.89 3.27
CA VAL A 123 1.90 -0.78 3.57
C VAL A 123 1.14 -1.44 2.43
N ASN A 124 0.56 -2.62 2.66
CA ASN A 124 -0.27 -3.31 1.66
C ASN A 124 -1.75 -3.15 1.98
N VAL A 125 -2.43 -2.35 1.16
CA VAL A 125 -3.89 -2.13 1.18
C VAL A 125 -4.53 -2.54 -0.16
N ALA A 126 -3.80 -3.32 -0.96
CA ALA A 126 -4.21 -3.77 -2.27
C ALA A 126 -4.89 -5.15 -2.19
N ARG A 127 -4.12 -6.23 -2.40
CA ARG A 127 -4.54 -7.63 -2.24
C ARG A 127 -3.39 -8.42 -1.66
N GLY A 128 -3.67 -9.44 -0.84
CA GLY A 128 -2.62 -10.22 -0.17
C GLY A 128 -1.74 -10.99 -1.14
N ALA A 129 -2.31 -11.60 -2.19
CA ALA A 129 -1.58 -12.38 -3.19
C ALA A 129 -0.54 -11.59 -4.01
N ILE A 130 -0.49 -10.26 -3.89
CA ILE A 130 0.55 -9.43 -4.50
C ILE A 130 1.89 -9.59 -3.79
N VAL A 131 1.86 -9.94 -2.50
CA VAL A 131 3.03 -10.14 -1.65
C VAL A 131 3.33 -11.63 -1.55
N ASP A 132 4.58 -12.03 -1.80
CA ASP A 132 5.08 -13.35 -1.39
C ASP A 132 5.33 -13.36 0.12
N ASP A 133 4.55 -14.17 0.85
CA ASP A 133 4.51 -14.12 2.31
C ASP A 133 5.83 -14.55 2.94
N ALA A 134 6.46 -15.59 2.36
CA ALA A 134 7.75 -16.10 2.82
C ALA A 134 8.86 -15.08 2.57
N ALA A 135 8.83 -14.42 1.41
CA ALA A 135 9.77 -13.36 1.10
C ALA A 135 9.59 -12.14 2.03
N LEU A 136 8.35 -11.77 2.36
CA LEU A 136 8.08 -10.66 3.28
C LEU A 136 8.59 -10.97 4.69
N LEU A 137 8.31 -12.17 5.22
CA LEU A 137 8.81 -12.58 6.54
C LEU A 137 10.34 -12.54 6.58
N ALA A 138 11.02 -13.12 5.58
CA ALA A 138 12.47 -13.08 5.50
C ALA A 138 13.04 -11.66 5.38
N ALA A 139 12.36 -10.76 4.64
CA ALA A 139 12.76 -9.37 4.53
C ALA A 139 12.61 -8.61 5.86
N LEU A 140 11.59 -8.92 6.65
CA LEU A 140 11.39 -8.35 7.98
C LEU A 140 12.43 -8.88 8.98
N ASP A 141 12.65 -10.19 9.01
CA ASP A 141 13.61 -10.85 9.92
C ASP A 141 15.05 -10.39 9.68
N SER A 142 15.43 -10.18 8.41
CA SER A 142 16.76 -9.68 8.04
C SER A 142 16.93 -8.16 8.23
N GLY A 143 15.85 -7.45 8.58
CA GLY A 143 15.82 -5.99 8.67
C GLY A 143 15.94 -5.27 7.32
N GLN A 144 15.77 -5.99 6.20
CA GLN A 144 15.61 -5.35 4.89
C GLN A 144 14.38 -4.44 4.89
N LEU A 145 13.28 -4.91 5.48
CA LEU A 145 12.15 -4.10 5.88
C LEU A 145 12.13 -3.97 7.40
N GLN A 146 11.85 -2.77 7.92
CA GLN A 146 11.76 -2.58 9.37
C GLN A 146 10.37 -2.89 9.93
N ALA A 147 9.33 -2.81 9.09
CA ALA A 147 7.94 -3.09 9.45
C ALA A 147 7.07 -3.28 8.21
N ALA A 148 5.89 -3.89 8.41
CA ALA A 148 4.83 -3.97 7.41
C ALA A 148 3.46 -3.73 8.05
N CYS A 149 2.62 -2.90 7.42
CA CYS A 149 1.18 -2.86 7.70
C CYS A 149 0.44 -3.60 6.60
N LEU A 150 -0.33 -4.62 6.99
CA LEU A 150 -1.07 -5.51 6.09
C LEU A 150 -2.55 -5.41 6.40
N ASP A 151 -3.32 -4.84 5.47
CA ASP A 151 -4.78 -4.81 5.54
C ASP A 151 -5.42 -5.99 4.81
N VAL A 152 -4.65 -6.71 3.99
CA VAL A 152 -5.13 -7.72 3.05
C VAL A 152 -4.21 -8.93 3.06
N PHE A 153 -4.81 -10.11 2.90
CA PHE A 153 -4.13 -11.40 3.05
C PHE A 153 -4.47 -12.35 1.89
N ARG A 154 -3.71 -13.42 1.73
CA ARG A 154 -3.97 -14.43 0.70
C ARG A 154 -5.25 -15.20 0.99
N GLU A 155 -5.41 -15.56 2.25
CA GLU A 155 -6.60 -16.18 2.81
C GLU A 155 -7.25 -15.18 3.77
N GLU A 156 -8.54 -14.93 3.55
CA GLU A 156 -9.34 -14.04 4.38
C GLU A 156 -10.63 -14.76 4.79
N PRO A 157 -10.94 -14.86 6.10
CA PRO A 157 -10.20 -14.30 7.24
C PRO A 157 -8.78 -14.89 7.41
N LEU A 158 -7.85 -14.08 7.90
CA LEU A 158 -6.47 -14.52 8.15
C LEU A 158 -6.48 -15.67 9.18
N PRO A 159 -5.95 -16.87 8.84
CA PRO A 159 -5.94 -18.00 9.76
C PRO A 159 -5.30 -17.64 11.10
N ALA A 160 -5.85 -18.15 12.22
CA ALA A 160 -5.34 -17.84 13.55
C ALA A 160 -3.90 -18.34 13.80
N THR A 161 -3.45 -19.31 12.99
CA THR A 161 -2.09 -19.86 13.02
C THR A 161 -1.11 -19.10 12.14
N ASP A 162 -1.56 -18.07 11.41
CA ASP A 162 -0.71 -17.31 10.50
C ASP A 162 0.38 -16.54 11.26
N PRO A 163 1.65 -16.58 10.82
CA PRO A 163 2.76 -15.92 11.50
C PRO A 163 2.62 -14.39 11.59
N TYR A 164 1.87 -13.75 10.70
CA TYR A 164 1.67 -12.30 10.75
C TYR A 164 1.00 -11.82 12.02
N TRP A 165 0.19 -12.65 12.67
CA TRP A 165 -0.43 -12.29 13.95
C TRP A 165 0.58 -12.03 15.06
N GLN A 166 1.70 -12.78 15.07
CA GLN A 166 2.68 -12.75 16.15
C GLN A 166 3.98 -12.05 15.74
N HIS A 167 4.19 -11.77 14.46
CA HIS A 167 5.40 -11.15 13.98
C HIS A 167 5.52 -9.72 14.53
N PRO A 168 6.58 -9.38 15.31
CA PRO A 168 6.64 -8.14 16.07
C PRO A 168 6.68 -6.89 15.20
N ALA A 169 7.10 -7.00 13.94
CA ALA A 169 7.19 -5.92 12.97
C ALA A 169 5.96 -5.81 12.03
N VAL A 170 4.90 -6.59 12.26
CA VAL A 170 3.70 -6.58 11.42
C VAL A 170 2.52 -5.97 12.16
N LEU A 171 1.82 -5.06 11.51
CA LEU A 171 0.51 -4.58 11.92
C LEU A 171 -0.55 -5.16 10.99
N VAL A 172 -1.49 -5.94 11.55
CA VAL A 172 -2.63 -6.52 10.83
C VAL A 172 -3.86 -5.64 11.01
N THR A 173 -4.56 -5.34 9.92
CA THR A 173 -5.94 -4.84 9.95
C THR A 173 -6.85 -5.68 9.06
N PRO A 174 -8.14 -5.86 9.42
CA PRO A 174 -9.00 -6.85 8.77
C PRO A 174 -9.72 -6.27 7.54
N HIS A 175 -8.99 -5.97 6.47
CA HIS A 175 -9.51 -5.51 5.18
C HIS A 175 -10.47 -4.33 5.28
N CYS A 176 -10.04 -3.28 5.98
CA CYS A 176 -10.87 -2.13 6.34
C CYS A 176 -10.30 -0.77 5.88
N SER A 177 -9.20 -0.75 5.14
CA SER A 177 -8.56 0.49 4.68
C SER A 177 -9.47 1.35 3.79
N ALA A 178 -10.40 0.74 3.05
CA ALA A 178 -11.30 1.40 2.12
C ALA A 178 -12.66 0.70 2.03
N VAL A 179 -13.40 0.61 3.14
CA VAL A 179 -14.77 0.09 3.12
C VAL A 179 -15.67 0.95 2.22
N THR A 180 -16.41 0.31 1.33
CA THR A 180 -17.34 0.97 0.42
C THR A 180 -18.41 1.73 1.19
N ASN A 181 -18.55 3.02 0.91
CA ASN A 181 -19.72 3.78 1.35
C ASN A 181 -20.91 3.42 0.43
N VAL A 182 -21.98 2.90 1.03
CA VAL A 182 -23.15 2.40 0.30
C VAL A 182 -23.86 3.52 -0.45
N ASP A 183 -24.00 4.71 0.14
CA ASP A 183 -24.70 5.82 -0.48
C ASP A 183 -23.99 6.30 -1.76
N THR A 184 -22.67 6.46 -1.69
CA THR A 184 -21.89 6.88 -2.87
C THR A 184 -21.83 5.79 -3.94
N ALA A 185 -21.85 4.51 -3.56
CA ALA A 185 -21.91 3.40 -4.50
C ALA A 185 -23.27 3.34 -5.22
N ILE A 186 -24.38 3.53 -4.50
CA ILE A 186 -25.72 3.58 -5.09
C ILE A 186 -25.79 4.67 -6.16
N HIS A 187 -25.26 5.87 -5.89
CA HIS A 187 -25.24 6.95 -6.88
C HIS A 187 -24.50 6.56 -8.17
N GLN A 188 -23.34 5.89 -8.05
CA GLN A 188 -22.60 5.42 -9.23
C GLN A 188 -23.36 4.36 -10.03
N ILE A 189 -24.04 3.44 -9.34
CA ILE A 189 -24.85 2.39 -9.97
C ILE A 189 -26.05 3.02 -10.71
N VAL A 190 -26.78 3.92 -10.03
CA VAL A 190 -27.93 4.62 -10.62
C VAL A 190 -27.50 5.44 -11.83
N GLU A 191 -26.36 6.12 -11.75
CA GLU A 191 -25.83 6.88 -12.89
C GLU A 191 -25.59 5.95 -14.09
N ASN A 192 -24.86 4.83 -13.91
CA ASN A 192 -24.59 3.90 -15.00
C ASN A 192 -25.86 3.21 -15.55
N TYR A 193 -26.85 2.96 -14.69
CA TYR A 193 -28.16 2.48 -15.11
C TYR A 193 -28.87 3.50 -16.02
N GLN A 194 -28.93 4.76 -15.60
CA GLN A 194 -29.51 5.84 -16.41
C GLN A 194 -28.76 6.02 -17.74
N ARG A 195 -27.43 5.94 -17.74
CA ARG A 195 -26.61 6.01 -18.96
C ARG A 195 -26.97 4.89 -19.93
N THR A 196 -27.18 3.66 -19.43
CA THR A 196 -27.61 2.52 -20.24
C THR A 196 -28.96 2.78 -20.90
N LEU A 197 -29.96 3.24 -20.14
CA LEU A 197 -31.29 3.54 -20.67
C LEU A 197 -31.28 4.62 -21.77
N ASN A 198 -30.32 5.54 -21.72
CA ASN A 198 -30.17 6.63 -22.67
C ASN A 198 -29.15 6.34 -23.79
N GLY A 199 -28.62 5.12 -23.89
CA GLY A 199 -27.62 4.77 -24.90
C GLY A 199 -26.28 5.50 -24.74
N LEU A 200 -25.97 6.01 -23.54
CA LEU A 200 -24.72 6.69 -23.22
C LEU A 200 -23.63 5.70 -22.79
N PRO A 201 -22.35 5.96 -23.07
CA PRO A 201 -21.25 5.07 -22.66
C PRO A 201 -21.18 4.92 -21.13
N LEU A 202 -20.97 3.72 -20.61
CA LEU A 202 -20.79 3.51 -19.17
C LEU A 202 -19.50 4.19 -18.64
N LYS A 203 -19.52 4.58 -17.37
CA LYS A 203 -18.34 5.05 -16.64
C LYS A 203 -17.61 3.89 -15.95
N HIS A 204 -16.31 4.05 -15.76
CA HIS A 204 -15.44 3.15 -14.99
C HIS A 204 -15.46 1.69 -15.47
N LEU A 205 -15.46 1.49 -16.79
CA LEU A 205 -15.42 0.16 -17.40
C LEU A 205 -14.12 -0.57 -17.07
N VAL A 206 -14.25 -1.83 -16.66
CA VAL A 206 -13.13 -2.77 -16.50
C VAL A 206 -12.71 -3.28 -17.86
N ASN A 207 -11.41 -3.27 -18.15
CA ASN A 207 -10.89 -3.97 -19.33
C ASN A 207 -10.64 -5.45 -18.95
N ARG A 208 -11.49 -6.34 -19.47
CA ARG A 208 -11.48 -7.78 -19.14
C ARG A 208 -10.21 -8.50 -19.58
N GLU A 209 -9.60 -8.08 -20.69
CA GLU A 209 -8.32 -8.65 -21.17
C GLU A 209 -7.16 -8.21 -20.26
N ARG A 210 -7.22 -6.95 -19.80
CA ARG A 210 -6.23 -6.38 -18.88
C ARG A 210 -6.38 -6.89 -17.45
N GLY A 211 -7.58 -7.32 -17.07
CA GLY A 211 -7.93 -7.80 -15.73
C GLY A 211 -8.24 -6.71 -14.71
N TYR A 212 -8.35 -5.44 -15.12
CA TYR A 212 -8.74 -4.29 -14.30
C TYR A 212 -9.17 -3.08 -15.15
#